data_AF-A0A1Y3ML14-F1
#
_entry.id   AF-A0A1Y3ML14-F1
#
_cell.length_a   1.000
_cell.length_b   1.000
_cell.length_c   1.000
_cell.angle_alpha   90.00
_cell.angle_beta   90.00
_cell.angle_gamma   90.00
#
_symmetry.space_group_name_H-M   'P 1'
#
loop_
_entity.id
_entity.type
_entity.pdbx_description
1 polymer ?
#
loop_
_entity_poly.entity_id
_entity_poly.type
_entity_poly.pdbx_seq_one_letter_code
_entity_poly.pdbx_strand_id
1 'polypeptide(L)'
;LLIDFKGQSLDKETIFRHFRKFGPIIEIISKKKDDKARIIFKSRRSATSAKICLNDCVIDGTKITIQYDNLTVLSAISHLCTHHPKIIVSGIIIMGYYVLDPIRIFFVVNKFTGRYNFHRSKRFRRRNFGWNPAMLVKLLEKSNDDDEKKLTEEQEENLQQIESYLKENPETFILINGPTGSGKTALVQELIRDISNFVTIDCEALAMQPDASKMLSNFASQIGVFPTVSTGVISNLFDTLLMNSLGQKNCITHASNTQSKFNEILELLSIAINKINQENLKKNNKNINNRPVIIIKDYLGKEKSKHQFIYQLLAEWAANITELQAAHVIFVSPNNAALKKLSSNLPSRSIKNIIVSDATPQEALEYVKRRMSKEKVDIYDTDDLMDALTKIGGRMQDLETYIQKIKTGLAPRDMNMNVK
;
A
#
# COMPACT_ATOMS: atom_id res chain seq x y z
N LEU A 1 19.60 21.61 41.01
CA LEU A 1 20.77 21.26 41.84
C LEU A 1 20.28 20.42 42.99
N LEU A 2 20.98 19.33 43.30
CA LEU A 2 20.77 18.53 44.49
C LEU A 2 21.83 18.94 45.52
N ILE A 3 21.40 19.26 46.73
CA ILE A 3 22.24 19.68 47.84
C ILE A 3 22.21 18.57 48.87
N ASP A 4 23.38 18.06 49.24
CA ASP A 4 23.56 17.15 50.37
C ASP A 4 24.16 17.93 51.55
N PHE A 5 23.47 17.90 52.70
CA PHE A 5 23.92 18.53 53.94
C PHE A 5 24.78 17.54 54.73
N LYS A 6 26.01 17.93 55.06
CA LYS A 6 26.89 17.24 56.01
C LYS A 6 26.85 17.99 57.33
N GLY A 7 25.76 17.83 58.08
CA GLY A 7 25.49 18.55 59.32
C GLY A 7 23.99 18.75 59.53
N GLN A 8 23.62 19.72 60.37
CA GLN A 8 22.21 20.05 60.61
C GLN A 8 21.54 20.57 59.32
N SER A 9 20.34 20.07 59.02
CA SER A 9 19.56 20.52 57.85
C SER A 9 19.31 22.02 57.92
N LEU A 10 19.69 22.74 56.87
CA LEU A 10 19.48 24.19 56.79
C LEU A 10 18.01 24.53 56.53
N ASP A 11 17.56 25.63 57.14
CA ASP A 11 16.21 26.12 56.89
C ASP A 11 16.05 26.65 55.46
N LYS A 12 14.81 26.60 54.95
CA LYS A 12 14.46 27.09 53.62
C LYS A 12 14.85 28.56 53.43
N GLU A 13 14.72 29.37 54.48
CA GLU A 13 15.06 30.79 54.41
C GLU A 13 16.57 31.00 54.25
N THR A 14 17.38 30.26 55.00
CA THR A 14 18.85 30.33 54.92
C THR A 14 19.34 29.92 53.53
N ILE A 15 18.77 28.84 52.97
CA ILE A 15 19.07 28.37 51.61
C ILE A 15 18.66 29.45 50.59
N PHE A 16 17.47 30.03 50.72
CA PHE A 16 17.02 31.08 49.81
C PHE A 16 17.98 32.29 49.82
N ARG A 17 18.35 32.80 51.00
CA ARG A 17 19.24 33.98 51.13
C ARG A 17 20.59 33.78 50.46
N HIS A 18 21.18 32.59 50.57
CA HIS A 18 22.50 32.30 50.00
C HIS A 18 22.44 32.03 48.50
N PHE A 19 21.47 31.23 48.06
CA PHE A 19 21.38 30.84 46.65
C PHE A 19 20.75 31.92 45.76
N ARG A 20 19.93 32.83 46.31
CA ARG A 20 19.27 33.90 45.55
C ARG A 20 20.24 34.88 44.91
N LYS A 21 21.43 35.07 45.51
CA LYS A 21 22.49 35.97 44.99
C LYS A 21 22.97 35.57 43.60
N PHE A 22 22.90 34.29 43.27
CA PHE A 22 23.39 33.75 41.99
C PHE A 22 22.37 33.85 40.87
N GLY A 23 21.09 34.13 41.17
CA GLY A 23 20.06 34.35 40.17
C GLY A 23 18.65 33.99 40.65
N PRO A 24 17.64 34.19 39.78
CA PRO A 24 16.26 33.91 40.12
C PRO A 24 16.02 32.40 40.33
N ILE A 25 15.53 32.06 41.53
CA ILE A 25 15.11 30.72 41.94
C ILE A 25 13.62 30.56 41.61
N ILE A 26 13.25 29.43 41.02
CA ILE A 26 11.86 29.05 40.73
C ILE A 26 11.26 28.36 41.96
N GLU A 27 11.98 27.38 42.51
CA GLU A 27 11.47 26.54 43.59
C GLU A 27 12.61 25.99 44.45
N ILE A 28 12.35 25.88 45.76
CA ILE A 28 13.21 25.21 46.74
C ILE A 28 12.38 24.11 47.40
N ILE A 29 12.74 22.86 47.10
CA ILE A 29 12.12 21.67 47.67
C ILE A 29 13.03 21.16 48.78
N SER A 30 12.59 21.37 50.02
CA SER A 30 13.21 20.79 51.22
C SER A 30 12.09 20.21 52.09
N LYS A 31 12.27 18.97 52.55
CA LYS A 31 11.40 18.32 53.53
C LYS A 31 12.07 18.45 54.90
N LYS A 32 11.29 18.78 55.93
CA LYS A 32 11.82 18.88 57.31
C LYS A 32 12.39 17.51 57.70
N LYS A 33 13.66 17.46 58.13
CA LYS A 33 14.48 16.28 58.49
C LYS A 33 15.14 15.50 57.34
N ASP A 34 15.05 15.95 56.09
CA ASP A 34 15.86 15.34 55.02
C ASP A 34 17.25 15.98 54.95
N ASP A 35 18.29 15.16 54.83
CA ASP A 35 19.67 15.58 54.59
C ASP A 35 19.90 16.13 53.17
N LYS A 36 18.83 16.23 52.36
CA LYS A 36 18.88 16.66 50.97
C LYS A 36 17.89 17.75 50.65
N ALA A 37 18.32 18.74 49.88
CA ALA A 37 17.46 19.78 49.32
C ALA A 37 17.63 19.87 47.80
N ARG A 38 16.54 20.17 47.09
CA ARG A 38 16.57 20.42 45.64
C ARG A 38 16.26 21.88 45.36
N ILE A 39 17.12 22.52 44.58
CA ILE A 39 16.94 23.91 44.11
C ILE A 39 16.82 23.94 42.60
N ILE A 40 15.78 24.62 42.12
CA ILE A 40 15.51 24.84 40.70
C ILE A 40 15.73 26.33 40.39
N PHE A 41 16.77 26.63 39.60
CA PHE A 41 17.04 27.98 39.10
C PHE A 41 16.35 28.21 37.75
N LYS A 42 16.00 29.46 37.45
CA LYS A 42 15.45 29.85 36.14
C LYS A 42 16.48 29.75 35.01
N SER A 43 17.78 29.89 35.31
CA SER A 43 18.86 29.83 34.32
C SER A 43 19.89 28.76 34.66
N ARG A 44 20.40 28.08 33.63
CA ARG A 44 21.52 27.12 33.77
C ARG A 44 22.81 27.82 34.22
N ARG A 45 23.01 29.07 33.81
CA ARG A 45 24.17 29.87 34.19
C ARG A 45 24.18 30.14 35.69
N SER A 46 23.06 30.60 36.26
CA SER A 46 22.93 30.83 37.70
C SER A 46 23.12 29.57 38.54
N ALA A 47 22.60 28.43 38.08
CA ALA A 47 22.82 27.14 38.75
C ALA A 47 24.30 26.72 38.75
N THR A 48 25.02 27.00 37.65
CA THR A 48 26.43 26.67 37.52
C THR A 48 27.29 27.57 38.40
N SER A 49 27.01 28.88 38.42
CA SER A 49 27.68 29.82 39.32
C SER A 49 27.45 29.47 40.79
N ALA A 50 26.20 29.16 41.18
CA ALA A 50 25.90 28.73 42.54
C ALA A 50 26.65 27.44 42.92
N LYS A 51 26.71 26.45 42.01
CA LYS A 51 27.48 25.23 42.25
C LYS A 51 28.96 25.52 42.44
N ILE A 52 29.58 26.30 41.56
CA ILE A 52 31.02 26.59 41.63
C ILE A 52 31.35 27.35 42.92
N CYS A 53 30.53 28.33 43.30
CA CYS A 53 30.83 29.21 44.44
C CYS A 53 30.45 28.64 45.81
N LEU A 54 29.42 27.79 45.89
CA LEU A 54 28.91 27.26 47.17
C LEU A 54 29.21 25.78 47.40
N ASN A 55 29.80 25.08 46.43
CA ASN A 55 30.15 23.68 46.64
C ASN A 55 31.22 23.54 47.71
N ASP A 56 30.97 22.66 48.69
CA ASP A 56 31.81 22.40 49.86
C ASP A 56 32.02 23.59 50.81
N CYS A 57 31.17 24.62 50.69
CA CYS A 57 31.14 25.74 51.62
C CYS A 57 30.43 25.36 52.94
N VAL A 58 30.85 25.98 54.05
CA VAL A 58 30.25 25.80 55.37
C VAL A 58 29.32 26.98 55.65
N ILE A 59 28.03 26.70 55.79
CA ILE A 59 26.99 27.69 56.11
C ILE A 59 26.36 27.27 57.43
N ASP A 60 26.37 28.16 58.43
CA ASP A 60 25.83 27.93 59.77
C ASP A 60 26.29 26.62 60.42
N GLY A 61 27.58 26.26 60.22
CA GLY A 61 28.19 25.04 60.77
C GLY A 61 27.93 23.76 59.97
N THR A 62 27.11 23.81 58.92
CA THR A 62 26.81 22.67 58.03
C THR A 62 27.59 22.80 56.72
N LYS A 63 28.32 21.74 56.35
CA LYS A 63 29.00 21.68 55.06
C LYS A 63 28.04 21.22 53.96
N ILE A 64 27.96 21.97 52.86
CA ILE A 64 27.05 21.69 51.74
C ILE A 64 27.83 21.10 50.57
N THR A 65 27.43 19.94 50.07
CA THR A 65 27.93 19.40 48.79
C THR A 65 26.84 19.51 47.73
N ILE A 66 27.18 20.07 46.56
CA ILE A 66 26.22 20.38 45.49
C ILE A 66 26.47 19.49 44.28
N GLN A 67 25.46 18.73 43.89
CA GLN A 67 25.46 17.91 42.69
C GLN A 67 24.50 18.47 41.62
N TYR A 68 24.81 18.20 40.35
CA TYR A 68 23.84 18.44 39.29
C TYR A 68 22.77 17.36 39.38
N ASP A 69 21.51 17.79 39.47
CA ASP A 69 20.40 16.87 39.33
C ASP A 69 20.12 16.72 37.83
N ASN A 70 20.04 15.48 37.34
CA ASN A 70 19.63 15.23 35.98
C ASN A 70 18.13 15.49 35.92
N LEU A 71 17.74 16.65 35.40
CA LEU A 71 16.37 16.87 34.93
C LEU A 71 16.11 15.87 33.81
N THR A 72 15.64 14.67 34.17
CA THR A 72 15.21 13.70 33.17
C THR A 72 13.96 14.31 32.54
N VAL A 73 14.07 14.84 31.32
CA VAL A 73 12.93 15.31 30.52
C VAL A 73 11.87 14.20 30.42
N LEU A 74 12.32 12.95 30.49
CA LEU A 74 11.51 11.74 30.65
C LEU A 74 10.61 11.75 31.90
N SER A 75 11.05 12.27 33.05
CA SER A 75 10.20 12.38 34.25
C SER A 75 9.15 13.48 34.14
N ALA A 76 9.44 14.59 33.44
CA ALA A 76 8.46 15.63 33.17
C ALA A 76 7.39 15.16 32.17
N ILE A 77 7.80 14.46 31.10
CA ILE A 77 6.88 13.81 30.16
C ILE A 77 6.10 12.69 30.88
N SER A 78 6.74 11.89 31.72
CA SER A 78 6.07 10.87 32.53
C SER A 78 5.07 11.47 33.52
N HIS A 79 5.39 12.61 34.14
CA HIS A 79 4.49 13.34 35.04
C HIS A 79 3.29 13.94 34.29
N LEU A 80 3.50 14.44 33.06
CA LEU A 80 2.44 14.92 32.19
C LEU A 80 1.53 13.76 31.71
N CYS A 81 2.13 12.62 31.32
CA CYS A 81 1.45 11.38 30.94
C CYS A 81 0.58 10.79 32.06
N THR A 82 1.04 10.87 33.30
CA THR A 82 0.32 10.34 34.46
C THR A 82 -0.82 11.25 34.92
N HIS A 83 -0.69 12.58 34.78
CA HIS A 83 -1.71 13.53 35.25
C HIS A 83 -2.80 13.84 34.23
N HIS A 84 -2.51 13.78 32.92
CA HIS A 84 -3.49 14.06 31.86
C HIS A 84 -3.51 13.00 30.75
N PRO A 85 -3.74 11.71 31.07
CA PRO A 85 -3.70 10.62 30.09
C PRO A 85 -4.70 10.83 28.94
N LYS A 86 -5.88 11.40 29.21
CA LYS A 86 -6.92 11.63 28.18
C LYS A 86 -6.52 12.68 27.13
N ILE A 87 -5.84 13.75 27.52
CA ILE A 87 -5.43 14.85 26.63
C ILE A 87 -4.25 14.40 25.76
N ILE A 88 -3.35 13.59 26.31
CA ILE A 88 -2.19 13.09 25.59
C ILE A 88 -2.58 11.99 24.62
N VAL A 89 -3.47 11.07 25.02
CA VAL A 89 -3.99 10.04 24.12
C VAL A 89 -4.72 10.69 22.94
N SER A 90 -5.60 11.67 23.19
CA SER A 90 -6.26 12.40 22.09
C SER A 90 -5.26 13.16 21.22
N GLY A 91 -4.29 13.87 21.82
CA GLY A 91 -3.26 14.60 21.09
C GLY A 91 -2.36 13.72 20.23
N ILE A 92 -1.94 12.56 20.72
CA ILE A 92 -1.12 11.59 19.95
C ILE A 92 -1.91 10.99 18.79
N ILE A 93 -3.21 10.71 18.98
CA ILE A 93 -4.07 10.21 17.90
C ILE A 93 -4.21 11.27 16.79
N ILE A 94 -4.48 12.52 17.18
CA ILE A 94 -4.62 13.65 16.24
C ILE A 94 -3.30 13.92 15.51
N MET A 95 -2.17 13.96 16.24
CA MET A 95 -0.84 14.13 15.63
C MET A 95 -0.47 12.95 14.74
N GLY A 96 -0.85 11.74 15.13
CA GLY A 96 -0.71 10.54 14.32
C GLY A 96 -1.44 10.67 13.00
N TYR A 97 -2.67 11.18 13.00
CA TYR A 97 -3.45 11.41 11.77
C TYR A 97 -2.76 12.39 10.81
N TYR A 98 -2.38 13.58 11.29
CA TYR A 98 -1.71 14.59 10.46
C TYR A 98 -0.37 14.14 9.88
N VAL A 99 0.32 13.21 10.57
CA VAL A 99 1.60 12.68 10.10
C VAL A 99 1.40 11.45 9.20
N LEU A 100 0.47 10.57 9.53
CA LEU A 100 0.30 9.28 8.85
C LEU A 100 -0.40 9.40 7.50
N ASP A 101 -1.36 10.30 7.32
CA ASP A 101 -2.06 10.42 6.04
C ASP A 101 -1.18 10.91 4.89
N PRO A 102 -0.33 11.94 5.07
CA PRO A 102 0.68 12.30 4.06
C PRO A 102 1.63 11.15 3.74
N ILE A 103 1.99 10.33 4.73
CA ILE A 103 2.83 9.14 4.55
C ILE A 103 2.08 8.09 3.72
N ARG A 104 0.81 7.80 4.05
CA ARG A 104 -0.02 6.84 3.29
C ARG A 104 -0.17 7.28 1.84
N ILE A 105 -0.50 8.54 1.60
CA ILE A 105 -0.59 9.11 0.25
C ILE A 105 0.75 8.98 -0.48
N PHE A 106 1.87 9.24 0.21
CA PHE A 106 3.20 9.04 -0.37
C PHE A 106 3.43 7.59 -0.81
N PHE A 107 3.07 6.60 0.02
CA PHE A 107 3.21 5.19 -0.34
C PHE A 107 2.29 4.76 -1.49
N VAL A 108 1.06 5.27 -1.55
CA VAL A 108 0.15 5.03 -2.69
C VAL A 108 0.73 5.66 -3.97
N VAL A 109 1.18 6.92 -3.93
CA VAL A 109 1.83 7.57 -5.08
C VAL A 109 3.08 6.81 -5.51
N ASN A 110 3.85 6.27 -4.56
CA ASN A 110 5.00 5.45 -4.85
C ASN A 110 4.61 4.11 -5.53
N LYS A 111 3.47 3.52 -5.14
CA LYS A 111 2.94 2.31 -5.77
C LYS A 111 2.61 2.53 -7.26
N PHE A 112 1.98 3.66 -7.60
CA PHE A 112 1.70 4.01 -8.99
C PHE A 112 2.97 4.28 -9.80
N THR A 113 3.83 5.15 -9.27
CA THR A 113 4.95 5.70 -10.05
C THR A 113 6.20 4.81 -10.04
N GLY A 114 6.28 3.85 -9.12
CA GLY A 114 7.45 3.00 -8.92
C GLY A 114 8.75 3.75 -8.56
N ARG A 115 8.71 5.07 -8.35
CA ARG A 115 9.89 5.96 -8.26
C ARG A 115 10.81 5.60 -7.10
N TYR A 116 10.24 5.21 -5.98
CA TYR A 116 10.93 4.77 -4.77
C TYR A 116 10.62 3.29 -4.49
N ASN A 117 10.52 2.46 -5.52
CA ASN A 117 10.81 1.05 -5.31
C ASN A 117 12.23 1.00 -4.76
N PHE A 118 12.34 0.79 -3.45
CA PHE A 118 13.57 0.43 -2.78
C PHE A 118 13.92 -0.95 -3.33
N HIS A 119 14.36 -0.98 -4.59
CA HIS A 119 14.95 -2.13 -5.21
C HIS A 119 16.18 -2.37 -4.37
N ARG A 120 15.99 -3.25 -3.37
CA ARG A 120 16.97 -3.95 -2.56
C ARG A 120 18.31 -3.75 -3.22
N SER A 121 19.01 -2.71 -2.79
CA SER A 121 20.24 -2.32 -3.47
C SER A 121 21.10 -3.57 -3.50
N LYS A 122 21.68 -3.89 -4.66
CA LYS A 122 22.61 -5.03 -4.82
C LYS A 122 23.71 -5.02 -3.74
N ARG A 123 23.91 -3.89 -3.05
CA ARG A 123 24.78 -3.69 -1.90
C ARG A 123 24.40 -4.49 -0.64
N PHE A 124 23.13 -4.77 -0.35
CA PHE A 124 22.71 -5.52 0.85
C PHE A 124 22.67 -7.04 0.67
N ARG A 125 22.84 -7.55 -0.56
CA ARG A 125 22.83 -9.00 -0.86
C ARG A 125 24.25 -9.62 -0.91
N ARG A 126 25.31 -8.82 -0.88
CA ARG A 126 26.70 -9.31 -0.96
C ARG A 126 27.26 -9.93 0.32
N ARG A 127 26.51 -9.94 1.44
CA ARG A 127 27.07 -10.41 2.72
C ARG A 127 26.63 -11.80 3.17
N ASN A 128 25.79 -12.51 2.42
CA ASN A 128 25.50 -13.92 2.66
C ASN A 128 24.68 -14.48 1.50
N PHE A 129 25.29 -15.12 0.51
CA PHE A 129 24.61 -16.17 -0.27
C PHE A 129 25.67 -17.02 -0.97
N GLY A 130 25.86 -18.23 -0.46
CA GLY A 130 26.61 -19.29 -1.13
C GLY A 130 26.05 -19.50 -2.54
N TRP A 131 26.95 -19.75 -3.48
CA TRP A 131 26.63 -19.99 -4.87
C TRP A 131 25.81 -21.28 -4.98
N ASN A 132 24.52 -21.16 -5.30
CA ASN A 132 23.68 -22.30 -5.60
C ASN A 132 23.47 -22.38 -7.14
N PRO A 133 23.95 -23.43 -7.83
CA PRO A 133 23.83 -23.56 -9.28
C PRO A 133 22.38 -23.57 -9.77
N ALA A 134 21.41 -23.93 -8.91
CA ALA A 134 19.99 -23.83 -9.21
C ALA A 134 19.52 -22.39 -9.52
N MET A 135 20.19 -21.36 -8.98
CA MET A 135 19.86 -19.97 -9.26
C MET A 135 20.36 -19.50 -10.63
N LEU A 136 21.41 -20.13 -11.15
CA LEU A 136 22.00 -19.84 -12.46
C LEU A 136 21.18 -20.52 -13.57
N VAL A 137 20.72 -21.76 -13.33
CA VAL A 137 19.70 -22.43 -14.17
C VAL A 137 18.43 -21.60 -14.22
N LYS A 138 17.92 -21.11 -13.08
CA LYS A 138 16.71 -20.26 -13.04
C LYS A 138 16.89 -18.88 -13.71
N LEU A 139 18.14 -18.41 -13.85
CA LEU A 139 18.46 -17.18 -14.58
C LEU A 139 18.56 -17.42 -16.09
N LEU A 140 19.08 -18.58 -16.50
CA LEU A 140 19.14 -19.03 -17.90
C LEU A 140 17.76 -19.46 -18.43
N GLU A 141 16.92 -20.02 -17.56
CA GLU A 141 15.51 -20.34 -17.85
C GLU A 141 14.70 -19.04 -18.06
N LYS A 142 15.00 -18.00 -17.27
CA LYS A 142 14.37 -16.68 -17.40
C LYS A 142 14.73 -15.96 -18.70
N SER A 143 15.87 -16.26 -19.35
CA SER A 143 16.19 -15.69 -20.67
C SER A 143 15.50 -16.40 -21.82
N ASN A 144 15.03 -17.64 -21.66
CA ASN A 144 14.23 -18.34 -22.68
C ASN A 144 12.73 -17.99 -22.60
N ASP A 145 12.24 -17.54 -21.45
CA ASP A 145 10.85 -17.11 -21.24
C ASP A 145 10.44 -15.85 -22.04
N ASP A 146 11.41 -15.01 -22.44
CA ASP A 146 11.15 -13.74 -23.13
C ASP A 146 10.79 -13.97 -24.62
N ASP A 147 11.33 -15.01 -25.26
CA ASP A 147 10.93 -15.44 -26.61
C ASP A 147 9.63 -16.29 -26.59
N GLU A 148 9.33 -16.97 -25.47
CA GLU A 148 8.14 -17.81 -25.30
C GLU A 148 6.83 -17.01 -25.12
N LYS A 149 6.88 -15.69 -24.86
CA LYS A 149 5.70 -14.85 -24.59
C LYS A 149 5.16 -14.07 -25.79
N LYS A 150 5.50 -14.47 -27.01
CA LYS A 150 4.99 -13.78 -28.21
C LYS A 150 3.46 -13.86 -28.29
N LEU A 151 2.80 -12.71 -28.38
CA LEU A 151 1.34 -12.55 -28.41
C LEU A 151 0.77 -13.03 -29.75
N THR A 152 -0.44 -13.57 -29.76
CA THR A 152 -1.17 -13.88 -31.01
C THR A 152 -1.47 -12.60 -31.78
N GLU A 153 -1.59 -12.65 -33.11
CA GLU A 153 -1.87 -11.45 -33.93
C GLU A 153 -3.14 -10.71 -33.43
N GLU A 154 -4.22 -11.43 -33.13
CA GLU A 154 -5.43 -10.87 -32.51
C GLU A 154 -5.14 -10.17 -31.16
N GLN A 155 -4.23 -10.71 -30.36
CA GLN A 155 -3.84 -10.10 -29.09
C GLN A 155 -3.02 -8.82 -29.31
N GLU A 156 -2.15 -8.79 -30.32
CA GLU A 156 -1.39 -7.60 -30.70
C GLU A 156 -2.32 -6.49 -31.21
N GLU A 157 -3.31 -6.82 -32.06
CA GLU A 157 -4.34 -5.88 -32.51
C GLU A 157 -5.15 -5.31 -31.34
N ASN A 158 -5.62 -6.18 -30.44
CA ASN A 158 -6.34 -5.76 -29.24
C ASN A 158 -5.47 -4.86 -28.34
N LEU A 159 -4.17 -5.14 -28.22
CA LEU A 159 -3.23 -4.33 -27.45
C LEU A 159 -3.08 -2.94 -28.07
N GLN A 160 -2.87 -2.86 -29.38
CA GLN A 160 -2.77 -1.59 -30.12
C GLN A 160 -4.05 -0.76 -29.97
N GLN A 161 -5.23 -1.39 -29.99
CA GLN A 161 -6.50 -0.72 -29.73
C GLN A 161 -6.54 -0.15 -28.30
N ILE A 162 -6.15 -0.91 -27.28
CA ILE A 162 -6.12 -0.41 -25.89
C ILE A 162 -5.13 0.75 -25.75
N GLU A 163 -3.95 0.64 -26.34
CA GLU A 163 -2.96 1.73 -26.33
C GLU A 163 -3.49 3.00 -26.99
N SER A 164 -4.24 2.88 -28.09
CA SER A 164 -4.90 4.02 -28.72
C SER A 164 -5.90 4.68 -27.76
N TYR A 165 -6.67 3.88 -27.03
CA TYR A 165 -7.61 4.38 -26.03
C TYR A 165 -6.94 5.00 -24.80
N LEU A 166 -5.74 4.55 -24.43
CA LEU A 166 -4.93 5.13 -23.36
C LEU A 166 -4.25 6.44 -23.77
N LYS A 167 -4.10 6.70 -25.07
CA LYS A 167 -3.60 7.99 -25.60
C LYS A 167 -4.70 9.06 -25.67
N GLU A 168 -5.97 8.67 -25.63
CA GLU A 168 -7.11 9.60 -25.59
C GLU A 168 -7.40 10.08 -24.16
N ASN A 169 -8.36 11.00 -23.98
CA ASN A 169 -8.82 11.36 -22.64
C ASN A 169 -9.59 10.17 -22.00
N PRO A 170 -9.45 9.95 -20.69
CA PRO A 170 -10.22 8.95 -19.96
C PRO A 170 -11.67 9.43 -19.81
N GLU A 171 -12.47 9.23 -20.85
CA GLU A 171 -13.89 9.57 -20.82
C GLU A 171 -14.76 8.37 -20.41
N THR A 172 -14.30 7.15 -20.68
CA THR A 172 -15.11 5.94 -20.48
C THR A 172 -14.26 4.79 -19.95
N PHE A 173 -14.94 3.72 -19.52
CA PHE A 173 -14.30 2.48 -19.15
C PHE A 173 -13.77 1.72 -20.37
N ILE A 174 -12.63 1.08 -20.18
CA ILE A 174 -12.15 0.01 -21.07
C ILE A 174 -12.50 -1.31 -20.39
N LEU A 175 -13.30 -2.15 -21.04
CA LEU A 175 -13.66 -3.48 -20.54
C LEU A 175 -13.00 -4.53 -21.41
N ILE A 176 -12.20 -5.39 -20.80
CA ILE A 176 -11.62 -6.58 -21.40
C ILE A 176 -12.42 -7.77 -20.88
N ASN A 177 -13.21 -8.37 -21.76
CA ASN A 177 -14.13 -9.45 -21.42
C ASN A 177 -13.76 -10.74 -22.16
N GLY A 178 -14.02 -11.90 -21.57
CA GLY A 178 -13.77 -13.20 -22.19
C GLY A 178 -13.86 -14.34 -21.18
N PRO A 179 -13.85 -15.62 -21.59
CA PRO A 179 -13.88 -16.75 -20.66
C PRO A 179 -12.59 -16.90 -19.85
N THR A 180 -12.63 -17.58 -18.70
CA THR A 180 -11.43 -17.92 -17.93
C THR A 180 -10.48 -18.76 -18.77
N GLY A 181 -9.19 -18.41 -18.81
CA GLY A 181 -8.18 -19.12 -19.60
C GLY A 181 -7.98 -18.59 -21.03
N SER A 182 -8.68 -17.54 -21.47
CA SER A 182 -8.51 -16.94 -22.81
C SER A 182 -7.26 -16.04 -22.96
N GLY A 183 -6.39 -15.96 -21.95
CA GLY A 183 -5.15 -15.17 -22.03
C GLY A 183 -5.28 -13.68 -21.66
N LYS A 184 -6.43 -13.24 -21.11
CA LYS A 184 -6.61 -11.85 -20.62
C LYS A 184 -5.49 -11.36 -19.70
N THR A 185 -5.02 -12.23 -18.80
CA THR A 185 -3.94 -11.90 -17.87
C THR A 185 -2.62 -11.64 -18.59
N ALA A 186 -2.33 -12.38 -19.67
CA ALA A 186 -1.13 -12.18 -20.48
C ALA A 186 -1.21 -10.84 -21.24
N LEU A 187 -2.35 -10.54 -21.85
CA LEU A 187 -2.59 -9.27 -22.53
C LEU A 187 -2.42 -8.07 -21.58
N VAL A 188 -2.99 -8.14 -20.38
CA VAL A 188 -2.84 -7.09 -19.36
C VAL A 188 -1.39 -6.98 -18.85
N GLN A 189 -0.67 -8.10 -18.75
CA GLN A 189 0.75 -8.07 -18.38
C GLN A 189 1.60 -7.37 -19.42
N GLU A 190 1.32 -7.56 -20.71
CA GLU A 190 2.04 -6.88 -21.77
C GLU A 190 1.72 -5.39 -21.79
N LEU A 191 0.43 -5.02 -21.66
CA LEU A 191 -0.02 -3.63 -21.51
C LEU A 191 0.70 -2.90 -20.36
N ILE A 192 0.91 -3.58 -19.23
CA ILE A 192 1.57 -3.00 -18.06
C ILE A 192 3.05 -2.65 -18.32
N ARG A 193 3.72 -3.29 -19.29
CA ARG A 193 5.14 -3.02 -19.58
C ARG A 193 5.37 -1.60 -20.10
N ASP A 194 4.43 -1.10 -20.90
CA ASP A 194 4.52 0.23 -21.52
C ASP A 194 3.92 1.35 -20.65
N ILE A 195 3.14 1.00 -19.63
CA ILE A 195 2.50 1.96 -18.73
C ILE A 195 3.42 2.26 -17.54
N SER A 196 3.79 3.54 -17.39
CA SER A 196 4.65 3.99 -16.29
C SER A 196 3.92 4.14 -14.94
N ASN A 197 2.66 4.57 -14.96
CA ASN A 197 1.88 4.89 -13.75
C ASN A 197 0.64 4.00 -13.67
N PHE A 198 0.71 2.88 -12.96
CA PHE A 198 -0.44 1.97 -12.84
C PHE A 198 -0.62 1.37 -11.44
N VAL A 199 -1.85 0.97 -11.15
CA VAL A 199 -2.18 0.14 -9.98
C VAL A 199 -3.10 -1.00 -10.39
N THR A 200 -2.91 -2.18 -9.81
CA THR A 200 -3.75 -3.35 -10.05
C THR A 200 -4.56 -3.70 -8.82
N ILE A 201 -5.88 -3.87 -8.97
CA ILE A 201 -6.81 -4.31 -7.92
C ILE A 201 -7.40 -5.64 -8.36
N ASP A 202 -7.17 -6.71 -7.60
CA ASP A 202 -7.66 -8.06 -7.87
C ASP A 202 -8.95 -8.29 -7.07
N CYS A 203 -10.09 -8.29 -7.76
CA CYS A 203 -11.39 -8.42 -7.12
C CYS A 203 -11.67 -9.84 -6.64
N GLU A 204 -11.17 -10.86 -7.33
CA GLU A 204 -11.37 -12.25 -6.93
C GLU A 204 -10.62 -12.54 -5.63
N ALA A 205 -9.37 -12.08 -5.52
CA ALA A 205 -8.57 -12.21 -4.30
C ALA A 205 -9.18 -11.48 -3.10
N LEU A 206 -9.93 -10.38 -3.32
CA LEU A 206 -10.66 -9.67 -2.28
C LEU A 206 -11.97 -10.39 -1.91
N ALA A 207 -12.74 -10.79 -2.92
CA ALA A 207 -14.02 -11.48 -2.78
C ALA A 207 -13.90 -12.81 -2.03
N MET A 208 -12.80 -13.54 -2.23
CA MET A 208 -12.55 -14.84 -1.62
C MET A 208 -12.05 -14.78 -0.17
N GLN A 209 -11.74 -13.61 0.38
CA GLN A 209 -11.23 -13.54 1.75
C GLN A 209 -12.28 -14.04 2.74
N PRO A 210 -11.87 -14.80 3.78
CA PRO A 210 -12.81 -15.31 4.77
C PRO A 210 -13.34 -14.22 5.69
N ASP A 211 -12.52 -13.19 5.96
CA ASP A 211 -12.77 -12.14 6.93
C ASP A 211 -12.71 -10.76 6.27
N ALA A 212 -13.64 -9.87 6.66
CA ALA A 212 -13.69 -8.49 6.20
C ALA A 212 -12.41 -7.68 6.52
N SER A 213 -11.76 -7.94 7.65
CA SER A 213 -10.50 -7.29 8.03
C SER A 213 -9.34 -7.71 7.13
N LYS A 214 -9.27 -9.00 6.76
CA LYS A 214 -8.28 -9.52 5.80
C LYS A 214 -8.55 -9.00 4.40
N MET A 215 -9.83 -8.90 3.99
CA MET A 215 -10.23 -8.24 2.74
C MET A 215 -9.74 -6.80 2.69
N LEU A 216 -10.00 -5.99 3.72
CA LEU A 216 -9.54 -4.59 3.78
C LEU A 216 -8.01 -4.46 3.81
N SER A 217 -7.32 -5.33 4.55
CA SER A 217 -5.86 -5.36 4.59
C SER A 217 -5.26 -5.72 3.23
N ASN A 218 -5.82 -6.73 2.56
CA ASN A 218 -5.42 -7.13 1.21
C ASN A 218 -5.67 -5.98 0.23
N PHE A 219 -6.82 -5.32 0.30
CA PHE A 219 -7.15 -4.17 -0.55
C PHE A 219 -6.16 -3.01 -0.35
N ALA A 220 -5.91 -2.62 0.89
CA ALA A 220 -4.92 -1.61 1.24
C ALA A 220 -3.52 -1.98 0.72
N SER A 221 -3.14 -3.26 0.81
CA SER A 221 -1.84 -3.76 0.34
C SER A 221 -1.69 -3.72 -1.20
N GLN A 222 -2.77 -4.02 -1.93
CA GLN A 222 -2.80 -3.96 -3.40
C GLN A 222 -2.61 -2.52 -3.90
N ILE A 223 -3.28 -1.56 -3.26
CA ILE A 223 -3.17 -0.13 -3.55
C ILE A 223 -1.84 0.47 -3.05
N GLY A 224 -1.17 -0.19 -2.10
CA GLY A 224 0.07 0.29 -1.51
C GLY A 224 -0.14 1.30 -0.37
N VAL A 225 -1.29 1.26 0.30
CA VAL A 225 -1.52 2.05 1.52
C VAL A 225 -0.66 1.48 2.64
N PHE A 226 0.30 2.26 3.13
CA PHE A 226 1.14 1.89 4.26
C PHE A 226 1.41 3.13 5.14
N PRO A 227 1.39 3.03 6.48
CA PRO A 227 1.08 1.84 7.28
C PRO A 227 -0.42 1.51 7.32
N THR A 228 -0.75 0.23 7.14
CA THR A 228 -2.09 -0.34 7.33
C THR A 228 -2.34 -0.54 8.82
N VAL A 229 -2.72 0.52 9.54
CA VAL A 229 -2.89 0.38 10.99
C VAL A 229 -4.16 -0.43 11.27
N SER A 230 -3.99 -1.71 11.64
CA SER A 230 -5.07 -2.62 12.08
C SER A 230 -5.56 -2.30 13.51
N THR A 231 -5.73 -1.04 13.86
CA THR A 231 -6.24 -0.64 15.18
C THR A 231 -7.51 0.16 14.98
N GLY A 232 -8.58 -0.23 15.69
CA GLY A 232 -9.89 0.41 15.70
C GLY A 232 -9.91 1.84 16.27
N VAL A 233 -9.03 2.70 15.76
CA VAL A 233 -8.89 4.11 16.13
C VAL A 233 -9.39 5.03 15.01
N ILE A 234 -9.59 4.51 13.81
CA ILE A 234 -10.11 5.33 12.69
C ILE A 234 -11.65 5.39 12.70
N SER A 235 -12.34 4.45 13.35
CA SER A 235 -13.80 4.54 13.53
C SER A 235 -14.24 5.47 14.66
N ASN A 236 -13.33 5.92 15.53
CA ASN A 236 -13.73 6.72 16.69
C ASN A 236 -13.73 8.24 16.41
N LEU A 237 -13.19 8.71 15.27
CA LEU A 237 -13.00 10.15 15.06
C LEU A 237 -14.26 10.89 14.58
N PHE A 238 -15.16 10.24 13.86
CA PHE A 238 -16.44 10.89 13.50
C PHE A 238 -17.43 10.83 14.67
N ASP A 239 -17.56 9.67 15.31
CA ASP A 239 -18.52 9.47 16.39
C ASP A 239 -18.15 10.24 17.67
N THR A 240 -16.86 10.40 17.98
CA THR A 240 -16.45 11.04 19.26
C THR A 240 -16.41 12.57 19.18
N LEU A 241 -16.30 13.16 17.98
CA LEU A 241 -16.44 14.60 17.78
C LEU A 241 -17.90 15.05 17.79
N LEU A 242 -18.82 14.22 17.27
CA LEU A 242 -20.26 14.50 17.36
C LEU A 242 -20.83 14.22 18.76
N MET A 243 -20.27 13.27 19.51
CA MET A 243 -20.72 12.92 20.86
C MET A 243 -20.40 13.98 21.94
N ASN A 244 -19.31 14.74 21.79
CA ASN A 244 -18.97 15.78 22.77
C ASN A 244 -19.77 17.08 22.58
N SER A 245 -20.41 17.28 21.41
CA SER A 245 -21.14 18.51 21.09
C SER A 245 -22.65 18.43 21.39
N LEU A 246 -23.27 17.24 21.47
CA LEU A 246 -24.74 17.12 21.55
C LEU A 246 -25.29 16.32 22.75
N GLY A 247 -24.46 15.82 23.65
CA GLY A 247 -24.92 15.32 24.96
C GLY A 247 -25.88 14.11 24.95
N GLN A 248 -26.03 13.40 23.83
CA GLN A 248 -26.86 12.20 23.77
C GLN A 248 -26.03 10.94 24.05
N LYS A 249 -26.11 10.45 25.28
CA LYS A 249 -25.77 9.05 25.58
C LYS A 249 -26.87 8.19 25.00
N ASN A 250 -26.60 7.47 23.91
CA ASN A 250 -27.21 6.16 23.62
C ASN A 250 -26.46 5.47 22.47
N CYS A 251 -25.99 4.24 22.74
CA CYS A 251 -25.59 3.17 21.83
C CYS A 251 -24.96 3.53 20.47
N ILE A 252 -23.62 3.43 20.39
CA ILE A 252 -22.97 2.98 19.16
C ILE A 252 -22.36 1.60 19.45
N THR A 253 -23.21 0.60 19.29
CA THR A 253 -22.83 -0.81 19.24
C THR A 253 -21.93 -1.04 18.03
N HIS A 254 -20.85 -1.79 18.22
CA HIS A 254 -19.99 -2.49 17.26
C HIS A 254 -20.49 -2.69 15.80
N ALA A 255 -20.70 -1.61 15.04
CA ALA A 255 -21.09 -1.63 13.63
C ALA A 255 -20.18 -0.71 12.81
N SER A 256 -18.88 -1.01 12.84
CA SER A 256 -17.94 -0.52 11.84
C SER A 256 -18.30 -1.13 10.48
N ASN A 257 -19.11 -0.45 9.67
CA ASN A 257 -19.49 -0.95 8.35
C ASN A 257 -18.23 -1.14 7.48
N THR A 258 -17.91 -2.39 7.13
CA THR A 258 -16.78 -2.76 6.26
C THR A 258 -16.74 -1.93 4.97
N GLN A 259 -17.93 -1.56 4.46
CA GLN A 259 -18.10 -0.69 3.29
C GLN A 259 -17.52 0.72 3.51
N SER A 260 -17.72 1.32 4.69
CA SER A 260 -17.19 2.65 5.00
C SER A 260 -15.66 2.65 5.01
N LYS A 261 -15.03 1.62 5.57
CA LYS A 261 -13.57 1.45 5.55
C LYS A 261 -13.03 1.19 4.13
N PHE A 262 -13.81 0.51 3.30
CA PHE A 262 -13.45 0.30 1.89
C PHE A 262 -13.48 1.63 1.12
N ASN A 263 -14.52 2.44 1.32
CA ASN A 263 -14.64 3.78 0.72
C ASN A 263 -13.53 4.73 1.19
N GLU A 264 -13.12 4.67 2.46
CA GLU A 264 -11.99 5.45 2.97
C GLU A 264 -10.68 5.13 2.21
N ILE A 265 -10.42 3.85 1.94
CA ILE A 265 -9.25 3.43 1.16
C ILE A 265 -9.36 3.94 -0.29
N LEU A 266 -10.57 3.91 -0.88
CA LEU A 266 -10.81 4.48 -2.21
C LEU A 266 -10.62 6.00 -2.24
N GLU A 267 -10.98 6.72 -1.18
CA GLU A 267 -10.77 8.15 -1.07
C GLU A 267 -9.27 8.50 -1.03
N LEU A 268 -8.48 7.75 -0.24
CA LEU A 268 -7.02 7.89 -0.24
C LEU A 268 -6.42 7.66 -1.63
N LEU A 269 -6.97 6.69 -2.38
CA LEU A 269 -6.58 6.43 -3.76
C LEU A 269 -6.91 7.62 -4.68
N SER A 270 -8.12 8.20 -4.58
CA SER A 270 -8.51 9.40 -5.32
C SER A 270 -7.59 10.59 -5.04
N ILE A 271 -7.24 10.83 -3.77
CA ILE A 271 -6.33 11.91 -3.37
C ILE A 271 -4.94 11.68 -3.98
N ALA A 272 -4.43 10.44 -3.97
CA ALA A 272 -3.15 10.09 -4.56
C ALA A 272 -3.14 10.29 -6.09
N ILE A 273 -4.20 9.90 -6.79
CA ILE A 273 -4.39 10.12 -8.23
C ILE A 273 -4.34 11.62 -8.55
N ASN A 274 -5.10 12.42 -7.82
CA ASN A 274 -5.11 13.88 -8.00
C ASN A 274 -3.73 14.50 -7.76
N LYS A 275 -2.98 14.00 -6.77
CA LYS A 275 -1.60 14.43 -6.53
C LYS A 275 -0.67 14.09 -7.69
N ILE A 276 -0.78 12.89 -8.26
CA ILE A 276 -0.01 12.48 -9.46
C ILE A 276 -0.33 13.41 -10.63
N ASN A 277 -1.61 13.69 -10.86
CA ASN A 277 -2.04 14.60 -11.92
C ASN A 277 -1.49 16.02 -11.72
N GLN A 278 -1.57 16.55 -10.50
CA GLN A 278 -0.99 17.87 -10.19
C GLN A 278 0.53 17.90 -10.40
N GLU A 279 1.25 16.84 -10.03
CA GLU A 279 2.70 16.73 -10.30
C GLU A 279 3.00 16.68 -11.80
N ASN A 280 2.19 15.96 -12.57
CA ASN A 280 2.33 15.88 -14.03
C ASN A 280 2.08 17.24 -14.69
N LEU A 281 1.06 17.98 -14.26
CA LEU A 281 0.76 19.33 -14.73
C LEU A 281 1.92 20.30 -14.45
N LYS A 282 2.49 20.26 -13.23
CA LYS A 282 3.62 21.13 -12.84
C LYS A 282 4.89 20.86 -13.64
N LYS A 283 5.11 19.61 -14.08
CA LYS A 283 6.32 19.23 -14.81
C LYS A 283 6.32 19.66 -16.29
N ASN A 284 5.27 20.32 -16.79
CA ASN A 284 5.13 20.77 -18.19
C ASN A 284 5.38 19.68 -19.25
N ASN A 285 5.40 18.40 -18.84
CA ASN A 285 5.48 17.29 -19.75
C ASN A 285 4.07 17.01 -20.25
N LYS A 286 3.73 17.57 -21.42
CA LYS A 286 2.52 17.22 -22.20
C LYS A 286 2.54 15.77 -22.73
N ASN A 287 3.26 14.87 -22.06
CA ASN A 287 3.19 13.45 -22.39
C ASN A 287 1.87 12.94 -21.83
N ILE A 288 0.89 12.80 -22.73
CA ILE A 288 -0.43 12.23 -22.45
C ILE A 288 -0.29 10.83 -21.81
N ASN A 289 0.84 10.15 -22.09
CA ASN A 289 1.23 8.84 -21.57
C ASN A 289 1.53 8.77 -20.05
N ASN A 290 1.46 9.88 -19.31
CA ASN A 290 1.74 9.90 -17.87
C ASN A 290 0.48 9.85 -16.99
N ARG A 291 -0.71 9.74 -17.57
CA ARG A 291 -1.94 9.60 -16.78
C ARG A 291 -1.94 8.29 -15.98
N PRO A 292 -2.47 8.30 -14.75
CA PRO A 292 -2.57 7.08 -13.97
C PRO A 292 -3.57 6.12 -14.61
N VAL A 293 -3.23 4.83 -14.62
CA VAL A 293 -4.08 3.74 -15.10
C VAL A 293 -4.44 2.81 -13.95
N ILE A 294 -5.72 2.54 -13.75
CA ILE A 294 -6.23 1.62 -12.73
C ILE A 294 -6.73 0.38 -13.44
N ILE A 295 -6.16 -0.77 -13.08
CA ILE A 295 -6.51 -2.07 -13.68
C ILE A 295 -7.26 -2.88 -12.63
N ILE A 296 -8.56 -3.08 -12.84
CA ILE A 296 -9.43 -3.87 -11.98
C ILE A 296 -9.53 -5.27 -12.57
N LYS A 297 -8.81 -6.22 -11.97
CA LYS A 297 -8.73 -7.62 -12.39
C LYS A 297 -9.86 -8.46 -11.79
N ASP A 298 -10.25 -9.47 -12.56
CA ASP A 298 -11.23 -10.49 -12.19
C ASP A 298 -12.56 -9.91 -11.65
N TYR A 299 -13.01 -8.83 -12.29
CA TYR A 299 -14.28 -8.20 -11.98
C TYR A 299 -15.43 -9.20 -12.19
N LEU A 300 -16.29 -9.36 -11.20
CA LEU A 300 -17.35 -10.40 -11.15
C LEU A 300 -16.86 -11.86 -11.25
N GLY A 301 -15.57 -12.15 -11.03
CA GLY A 301 -15.06 -13.52 -11.02
C GLY A 301 -15.73 -14.42 -9.97
N LYS A 302 -16.07 -13.85 -8.81
CA LYS A 302 -16.82 -14.51 -7.73
C LYS A 302 -17.98 -13.65 -7.25
N GLU A 303 -19.00 -13.53 -8.10
CA GLU A 303 -20.19 -12.71 -7.83
C GLU A 303 -20.94 -13.14 -6.56
N LYS A 304 -21.07 -14.45 -6.31
CA LYS A 304 -21.82 -15.00 -5.15
C LYS A 304 -21.04 -15.02 -3.83
N SER A 305 -19.97 -14.24 -3.71
CA SER A 305 -19.12 -14.20 -2.52
C SER A 305 -19.72 -13.36 -1.39
N LYS A 306 -19.23 -13.56 -0.16
CA LYS A 306 -19.64 -12.78 1.02
C LYS A 306 -19.37 -11.27 0.86
N HIS A 307 -18.37 -10.92 0.05
CA HIS A 307 -17.92 -9.55 -0.17
C HIS A 307 -18.39 -8.98 -1.52
N GLN A 308 -19.54 -9.40 -2.04
CA GLN A 308 -20.08 -8.94 -3.33
C GLN A 308 -20.22 -7.41 -3.46
N PHE A 309 -20.36 -6.69 -2.33
CA PHE A 309 -20.50 -5.23 -2.32
C PHE A 309 -19.31 -4.50 -2.96
N ILE A 310 -18.11 -5.12 -2.99
CA ILE A 310 -16.90 -4.50 -3.57
C ILE A 310 -17.09 -4.19 -5.05
N TYR A 311 -17.84 -5.02 -5.78
CA TYR A 311 -18.03 -4.85 -7.23
C TYR A 311 -18.87 -3.61 -7.55
N GLN A 312 -19.84 -3.29 -6.69
CA GLN A 312 -20.65 -2.09 -6.83
C GLN A 312 -19.84 -0.85 -6.45
N LEU A 313 -19.21 -0.85 -5.27
CA LEU A 313 -18.42 0.30 -4.80
C LEU A 313 -17.25 0.64 -5.74
N LEU A 314 -16.56 -0.37 -6.28
CA LEU A 314 -15.48 -0.14 -7.25
C LEU A 314 -16.00 0.44 -8.58
N ALA A 315 -17.16 -0.01 -9.05
CA ALA A 315 -17.74 0.48 -10.29
C ALA A 315 -18.26 1.92 -10.15
N GLU A 316 -18.94 2.24 -9.04
CA GLU A 316 -19.38 3.61 -8.71
C GLU A 316 -18.19 4.56 -8.55
N TRP A 317 -17.16 4.14 -7.82
CA TRP A 317 -15.94 4.93 -7.65
C TRP A 317 -15.20 5.13 -8.98
N ALA A 318 -15.06 4.08 -9.78
CA ALA A 318 -14.42 4.16 -11.09
C ALA A 318 -15.17 5.14 -12.03
N ALA A 319 -16.51 5.13 -11.98
CA ALA A 319 -17.34 6.05 -12.76
C ALA A 319 -16.99 7.49 -12.40
N ASN A 320 -16.95 7.82 -11.10
CA ASN A 320 -16.57 9.15 -10.64
C ASN A 320 -15.16 9.57 -11.11
N ILE A 321 -14.18 8.67 -11.04
CA ILE A 321 -12.79 8.96 -11.46
C ILE A 321 -12.68 9.21 -12.97
N THR A 322 -13.42 8.45 -13.79
CA THR A 322 -13.43 8.61 -15.24
C THR A 322 -14.26 9.82 -15.70
N GLU A 323 -15.37 10.14 -15.03
CA GLU A 323 -16.14 11.36 -15.29
C GLU A 323 -15.32 12.62 -15.03
N LEU A 324 -14.53 12.62 -13.95
CA LEU A 324 -13.58 13.69 -13.61
C LEU A 324 -12.33 13.69 -14.52
N GLN A 325 -12.23 12.76 -15.48
CA GLN A 325 -11.07 12.57 -16.37
C GLN A 325 -9.73 12.42 -15.63
N ALA A 326 -9.76 11.90 -14.40
CA ALA A 326 -8.61 11.85 -13.51
C ALA A 326 -7.69 10.65 -13.79
N ALA A 327 -8.21 9.52 -14.24
CA ALA A 327 -7.43 8.31 -14.52
C ALA A 327 -8.13 7.42 -15.56
N HIS A 328 -7.36 6.61 -16.30
CA HIS A 328 -7.95 5.54 -17.10
C HIS A 328 -8.32 4.36 -16.20
N VAL A 329 -9.47 3.75 -16.42
CA VAL A 329 -9.90 2.55 -15.70
C VAL A 329 -10.12 1.41 -16.69
N ILE A 330 -9.39 0.31 -16.50
CA ILE A 330 -9.49 -0.91 -17.27
C ILE A 330 -10.10 -2.00 -16.39
N PHE A 331 -11.27 -2.50 -16.74
CA PHE A 331 -11.89 -3.66 -16.12
C PHE A 331 -11.53 -4.92 -16.89
N VAL A 332 -11.09 -5.97 -16.19
CA VAL A 332 -10.85 -7.29 -16.77
C VAL A 332 -11.83 -8.25 -16.13
N SER A 333 -12.71 -8.84 -16.92
CA SER A 333 -13.79 -9.70 -16.44
C SER A 333 -13.75 -11.07 -17.10
N PRO A 334 -13.90 -12.16 -16.33
CA PRO A 334 -14.23 -13.48 -16.89
C PRO A 334 -15.73 -13.64 -17.21
N ASN A 335 -16.57 -12.69 -16.81
CA ASN A 335 -18.02 -12.78 -16.86
C ASN A 335 -18.63 -11.74 -17.83
N ASN A 336 -19.43 -12.21 -18.79
CA ASN A 336 -20.13 -11.39 -19.77
C ASN A 336 -21.16 -10.43 -19.15
N ALA A 337 -21.62 -10.69 -17.92
CA ALA A 337 -22.51 -9.78 -17.19
C ALA A 337 -21.84 -8.45 -16.79
N ALA A 338 -20.50 -8.35 -16.85
CA ALA A 338 -19.76 -7.15 -16.49
C ALA A 338 -20.17 -5.93 -17.32
N LEU A 339 -20.38 -6.09 -18.63
CA LEU A 339 -20.76 -4.98 -19.51
C LEU A 339 -22.06 -4.32 -19.02
N LYS A 340 -23.08 -5.13 -18.70
CA LYS A 340 -24.38 -4.64 -18.22
C LYS A 340 -24.30 -3.94 -16.87
N LYS A 341 -23.48 -4.47 -15.93
CA LYS A 341 -23.30 -3.86 -14.60
C LYS A 341 -22.46 -2.59 -14.64
N LEU A 342 -21.50 -2.51 -15.54
CA LEU A 342 -20.69 -1.30 -15.70
C LEU A 342 -21.49 -0.22 -16.44
N SER A 343 -22.30 -0.59 -17.44
CA SER A 343 -23.13 0.38 -18.17
C SER A 343 -24.19 1.05 -17.29
N SER A 344 -24.66 0.39 -16.23
CA SER A 344 -25.60 1.03 -15.29
C SER A 344 -24.96 2.16 -14.47
N ASN A 345 -23.63 2.13 -14.29
CA ASN A 345 -22.89 3.17 -13.55
C ASN A 345 -22.38 4.30 -14.47
N LEU A 346 -22.44 4.12 -15.79
CA LEU A 346 -22.10 5.13 -16.80
C LEU A 346 -23.20 5.16 -17.89
N PRO A 347 -24.43 5.61 -17.58
CA PRO A 347 -25.54 5.56 -18.53
C PRO A 347 -25.37 6.53 -19.72
N SER A 348 -24.56 7.58 -19.56
CA SER A 348 -24.37 8.65 -20.55
C SER A 348 -23.26 8.38 -21.56
N ARG A 349 -22.47 7.31 -21.40
CA ARG A 349 -21.30 7.04 -22.26
C ARG A 349 -21.16 5.56 -22.63
N SER A 350 -20.65 5.29 -23.83
CA SER A 350 -20.39 3.92 -24.29
C SER A 350 -19.09 3.36 -23.70
N ILE A 351 -19.16 2.14 -23.18
CA ILE A 351 -17.99 1.41 -22.68
C ILE A 351 -17.21 0.87 -23.88
N LYS A 352 -15.89 1.08 -23.88
CA LYS A 352 -14.98 0.50 -24.88
C LYS A 352 -14.76 -0.98 -24.53
N ASN A 353 -15.57 -1.86 -25.11
CA ASN A 353 -15.55 -3.29 -24.82
C ASN A 353 -14.68 -4.05 -25.83
N ILE A 354 -13.70 -4.77 -25.32
CA ILE A 354 -12.76 -5.61 -26.06
C ILE A 354 -13.01 -7.04 -25.62
N ILE A 355 -13.36 -7.90 -26.57
CA ILE A 355 -13.68 -9.29 -26.31
C ILE A 355 -12.44 -10.12 -26.67
N VAL A 356 -11.92 -10.85 -25.71
CA VAL A 356 -10.82 -11.80 -25.89
C VAL A 356 -11.43 -13.19 -26.03
N SER A 357 -11.51 -13.63 -27.28
CA SER A 357 -12.03 -14.93 -27.72
C SER A 357 -11.08 -16.07 -27.39
N ASP A 358 -11.57 -17.30 -27.53
CA ASP A 358 -10.70 -18.46 -27.73
C ASP A 358 -10.17 -18.43 -29.18
N ALA A 359 -8.91 -18.84 -29.38
CA ALA A 359 -8.26 -18.80 -30.69
C ALA A 359 -8.95 -19.73 -31.70
N THR A 360 -9.00 -19.34 -32.97
CA THR A 360 -9.44 -20.25 -34.02
C THR A 360 -8.44 -21.42 -34.16
N PRO A 361 -8.85 -22.59 -34.72
CA PRO A 361 -7.91 -23.71 -34.91
C PRO A 361 -6.66 -23.33 -35.73
N GLN A 362 -6.80 -22.40 -36.67
CA GLN A 362 -5.71 -21.87 -37.49
C GLN A 362 -4.76 -20.99 -36.66
N GLU A 363 -5.29 -20.05 -35.89
CA GLU A 363 -4.50 -19.22 -34.96
C GLU A 363 -3.82 -20.06 -33.87
N ALA A 364 -4.52 -21.07 -33.35
CA ALA A 364 -3.97 -22.02 -32.39
C ALA A 364 -2.78 -22.78 -32.98
N LEU A 365 -2.88 -23.21 -34.25
CA LEU A 365 -1.78 -23.86 -34.95
C LEU A 365 -0.59 -22.92 -35.11
N GLU A 366 -0.81 -21.69 -35.57
CA GLU A 366 0.26 -20.69 -35.75
C GLU A 366 0.92 -20.34 -34.42
N TYR A 367 0.10 -20.15 -33.39
CA TYR A 367 0.55 -19.89 -32.02
C TYR A 367 1.44 -21.03 -31.50
N VAL A 368 1.02 -22.28 -31.69
CA VAL A 368 1.78 -23.47 -31.31
C VAL A 368 3.07 -23.60 -32.13
N LYS A 369 3.01 -23.46 -33.46
CA LYS A 369 4.19 -23.47 -34.34
C LYS A 369 5.23 -22.43 -33.95
N ARG A 370 4.78 -21.22 -33.59
CA ARG A 370 5.66 -20.11 -33.21
C ARG A 370 6.34 -20.30 -31.86
N ARG A 371 5.72 -21.07 -30.94
CA ARG A 371 6.27 -21.37 -29.60
C ARG A 371 7.00 -22.71 -29.51
N MET A 372 6.92 -23.53 -30.55
CA MET A 372 7.76 -24.71 -30.71
C MET A 372 9.08 -24.33 -31.39
N SER A 373 10.20 -24.91 -30.94
CA SER A 373 11.50 -24.76 -31.60
C SER A 373 11.42 -25.32 -33.02
N LYS A 374 12.04 -24.67 -34.02
CA LYS A 374 12.02 -25.10 -35.44
C LYS A 374 12.34 -26.61 -35.60
N GLU A 375 13.31 -27.11 -34.84
CA GLU A 375 13.69 -28.53 -34.81
C GLU A 375 12.59 -29.52 -34.38
N LYS A 376 11.58 -29.08 -33.60
CA LYS A 376 10.44 -29.92 -33.18
C LYS A 376 9.22 -29.77 -34.08
N VAL A 377 9.09 -28.64 -34.79
CA VAL A 377 7.99 -28.40 -35.73
C VAL A 377 8.16 -29.27 -36.97
N ASP A 378 9.40 -29.49 -37.43
CA ASP A 378 9.70 -30.31 -38.61
C ASP A 378 9.52 -31.83 -38.38
N ILE A 379 9.29 -32.26 -37.13
CA ILE A 379 9.10 -33.68 -36.75
C ILE A 379 7.63 -34.11 -36.90
N TYR A 380 6.68 -33.18 -36.79
CA TYR A 380 5.25 -33.48 -36.74
C TYR A 380 4.54 -32.93 -37.98
N ASP A 381 3.66 -33.75 -38.56
CA ASP A 381 2.81 -33.31 -39.65
C ASP A 381 1.87 -32.18 -39.18
N THR A 382 1.68 -31.17 -40.02
CA THR A 382 0.79 -30.04 -39.73
C THR A 382 -0.66 -30.50 -39.58
N ASP A 383 -1.04 -31.57 -40.28
CA ASP A 383 -2.38 -32.14 -40.22
C ASP A 383 -2.61 -32.87 -38.88
N ASP A 384 -1.57 -33.50 -38.33
CA ASP A 384 -1.62 -34.14 -37.02
C ASP A 384 -1.78 -33.14 -35.88
N LEU A 385 -1.08 -32.01 -36.00
CA LEU A 385 -1.22 -30.89 -35.07
C LEU A 385 -2.63 -30.29 -35.17
N MET A 386 -3.15 -30.09 -36.37
CA MET A 386 -4.51 -29.58 -36.57
C MET A 386 -5.59 -30.50 -35.99
N ASP A 387 -5.50 -31.82 -36.21
CA ASP A 387 -6.46 -32.78 -35.63
C ASP A 387 -6.39 -32.82 -34.10
N ALA A 388 -5.20 -32.66 -33.51
CA ALA A 388 -5.06 -32.54 -32.06
C ALA A 388 -5.66 -31.22 -31.53
N LEU A 389 -5.39 -30.10 -32.21
CA LEU A 389 -5.85 -28.77 -31.78
C LEU A 389 -7.36 -28.59 -31.92
N THR A 390 -7.99 -29.19 -32.94
CA THR A 390 -9.45 -29.20 -33.06
C THR A 390 -10.13 -29.94 -31.91
N LYS A 391 -9.47 -30.94 -31.32
CA LYS A 391 -9.95 -31.68 -30.14
C LYS A 391 -9.71 -30.93 -28.82
N ILE A 392 -8.58 -30.23 -28.71
CA ILE A 392 -8.20 -29.47 -27.50
C ILE A 392 -9.00 -28.17 -27.37
N GLY A 393 -9.25 -27.49 -28.50
CA GLY A 393 -9.89 -26.19 -28.55
C GLY A 393 -8.89 -25.02 -28.48
N GLY A 394 -9.42 -23.81 -28.62
CA GLY A 394 -8.65 -22.57 -28.78
C GLY A 394 -8.23 -21.87 -27.48
N ARG A 395 -8.46 -22.48 -26.32
CA ARG A 395 -8.17 -21.84 -25.03
C ARG A 395 -6.68 -21.74 -24.82
N MET A 396 -6.20 -20.52 -24.56
CA MET A 396 -4.78 -20.25 -24.35
C MET A 396 -4.13 -21.15 -23.29
N GLN A 397 -4.83 -21.37 -22.16
CA GLN A 397 -4.34 -22.24 -21.08
C GLN A 397 -4.17 -23.70 -21.52
N ASP A 398 -5.09 -24.20 -22.35
CA ASP A 398 -5.05 -25.56 -22.87
C ASP A 398 -3.94 -25.69 -23.93
N LEU A 399 -3.77 -24.67 -24.77
CA LEU A 399 -2.67 -24.57 -25.74
C LEU A 399 -1.29 -24.50 -25.08
N GLU A 400 -1.13 -23.75 -23.99
CA GLU A 400 0.13 -23.70 -23.23
C GLU A 400 0.45 -25.06 -22.60
N THR A 401 -0.56 -25.73 -22.04
CA THR A 401 -0.40 -27.07 -21.48
C THR A 401 -0.04 -28.08 -22.58
N TYR A 402 -0.62 -27.94 -23.78
CA TYR A 402 -0.30 -28.74 -24.96
C TYR A 402 1.16 -28.54 -25.39
N ILE A 403 1.61 -27.29 -25.53
CA ILE A 403 3.00 -26.96 -25.91
C ILE A 403 3.99 -27.54 -24.89
N GLN A 404 3.72 -27.42 -23.59
CA GLN A 404 4.58 -27.98 -22.54
C GLN A 404 4.69 -29.50 -22.67
N LYS A 405 3.58 -30.19 -22.96
CA LYS A 405 3.58 -31.65 -23.13
C LYS A 405 4.36 -32.09 -24.36
N ILE A 406 4.25 -31.38 -25.49
CA ILE A 406 5.09 -31.65 -26.68
C ILE A 406 6.56 -31.41 -26.35
N LYS A 407 6.87 -30.34 -25.60
CA LYS A 407 8.25 -30.06 -25.15
C LYS A 407 8.82 -31.20 -24.30
N THR A 408 8.00 -31.89 -23.50
CA THR A 408 8.41 -33.08 -22.72
C THR A 408 8.53 -34.38 -23.54
N GLY A 409 8.19 -34.38 -24.84
CA GLY A 409 8.41 -35.51 -25.75
C GLY A 409 7.18 -36.41 -25.99
N LEU A 410 5.98 -35.97 -25.60
CA LEU A 410 4.73 -36.68 -25.91
C LEU A 410 4.29 -36.42 -27.36
N ALA A 411 3.78 -37.44 -28.04
CA ALA A 411 3.28 -37.32 -29.39
C ALA A 411 1.96 -36.51 -29.45
N PRO A 412 1.74 -35.68 -30.49
CA PRO A 412 0.53 -34.87 -30.66
C PRO A 412 -0.79 -35.64 -30.56
N ARG A 413 -0.83 -36.86 -31.12
CA ARG A 413 -2.04 -37.70 -31.23
C ARG A 413 -2.41 -38.43 -29.94
N ASP A 414 -1.45 -38.68 -29.04
CA ASP A 414 -1.69 -39.40 -27.78
C ASP A 414 -2.33 -38.51 -26.70
N MET A 415 -2.57 -37.24 -27.01
CA MET A 415 -3.08 -36.25 -26.06
C MET A 415 -4.61 -36.28 -25.95
N ASN A 416 -5.16 -37.32 -25.35
CA ASN A 416 -6.49 -37.24 -24.73
C ASN A 416 -6.35 -36.56 -23.37
N MET A 417 -6.49 -35.23 -23.33
CA MET A 417 -6.76 -34.56 -22.06
C MET A 417 -8.18 -34.97 -21.63
N ASN A 418 -8.29 -35.78 -20.58
CA ASN A 418 -9.54 -35.98 -19.87
C ASN A 418 -10.05 -34.60 -19.43
N VAL A 419 -10.98 -34.04 -20.19
CA VAL A 419 -11.75 -32.85 -19.82
C VAL A 419 -12.56 -33.24 -18.59
N LYS A 420 -12.19 -32.71 -17.44
CA LYS A 420 -12.97 -32.76 -16.20
C LYS A 420 -13.30 -31.35 -15.76
#